data_AF-A0A812VFD1-F1
#
_entry.id   AF-A0A812VFD1-F1
#
_cell.length_a   1.000
_cell.length_b   1.000
_cell.length_c   1.000
_cell.angle_alpha   90.00
_cell.angle_beta   90.00
_cell.angle_gamma   90.00
#
_symmetry.space_group_name_H-M   'P 1'
#
loop_
_entity.id
_entity.type
_entity.pdbx_description
1 polymer ?
#
loop_
_entity_poly.entity_id
_entity_poly.type
_entity_poly.pdbx_seq_one_letter_code
_entity_poly.pdbx_strand_id
1 'polypeptide(L)'
;MSSTKRFVEQRIVKRREQEAKDQELRRRLMENNIYAGYGKSELNVEKKRRALSEANERRELYMDYSFVKTEQDKTKRVQIAQFEEQLADELAKRKAEQMRHDMDRRRICDGSEELRVLKERLHMAKVNKERAQQLLEIEAKCADSFRGSMVVGSTFQVRKEKDRITGHLLAEHMENERLEQQELEHKLDIEKKRQRERVKVINQQQIAMKEAQREEAMQEYIKERNQVEELVAKIADEDAKEANARAEKQMESRVMLQQFMVEQKANQEKLEAEEKAENERIEQFARDKREREERLEQERQEKEKEKLRILNAMLGQMEANNKAAEEQPLSDCGCSQTDVKRCSNSAEAVLAFGRAYAAGVLWVLDFAFRMRKKLEDKEEMKNAYLVQMRAKEEKMLHAREEEGRMREELLKKFAEDDRLEQLNEQKRRMKVEQHRREAERLVELRREMYELARAQEREEQDALRKDEDKRRLIIEDERRRLLREHGQELKKFLPKHTLESMEDYKLLFGEDMILPEHFSFKHNWQNKALPTMRCSTTCKPMHCLLCIQ
;
A
#
# COMPACT_ATOMS: atom_id res chain seq x y z
N MET A 1 -39.59 59.57 122.29
CA MET A 1 -38.35 59.51 121.45
C MET A 1 -38.23 58.24 120.60
N SER A 2 -38.66 57.03 121.04
CA SER A 2 -38.41 55.75 120.33
C SER A 2 -39.26 55.50 119.05
N SER A 3 -40.52 55.97 119.00
CA SER A 3 -41.44 55.69 117.88
C SER A 3 -41.09 56.43 116.57
N THR A 4 -40.73 57.72 116.66
CA THR A 4 -40.34 58.54 115.50
C THR A 4 -39.07 58.02 114.82
N LYS A 5 -38.09 57.52 115.60
CA LYS A 5 -36.88 56.88 115.08
C LYS A 5 -37.21 55.64 114.25
N ARG A 6 -38.07 54.75 114.75
CA ARG A 6 -38.51 53.53 114.02
C ARG A 6 -39.24 53.86 112.72
N PHE A 7 -40.08 54.90 112.70
CA PHE A 7 -40.79 55.30 111.47
C PHE A 7 -39.84 55.89 110.42
N VAL A 8 -38.86 56.70 110.83
CA VAL A 8 -37.81 57.21 109.94
C VAL A 8 -36.96 56.06 109.39
N GLU A 9 -36.57 55.10 110.22
CA GLU A 9 -35.85 53.90 109.79
C GLU A 9 -36.65 53.09 108.76
N GLN A 10 -37.94 52.83 108.99
CA GLN A 10 -38.81 52.16 108.03
C GLN A 10 -38.95 52.93 106.70
N ARG A 11 -39.02 54.26 106.73
CA ARG A 11 -39.07 55.09 105.52
C ARG A 11 -37.76 55.03 104.74
N ILE A 12 -36.62 54.98 105.42
CA ILE A 12 -35.30 54.79 104.80
C ILE A 12 -35.20 53.41 104.17
N VAL A 13 -35.65 52.35 104.85
CA VAL A 13 -35.68 50.98 104.31
C VAL A 13 -36.55 50.92 103.06
N LYS A 14 -37.77 51.45 103.08
CA LYS A 14 -38.65 51.51 101.90
C LYS A 14 -38.03 52.29 100.74
N ARG A 15 -37.34 53.40 101.02
CA ARG A 15 -36.64 54.17 99.98
C ARG A 15 -35.50 53.36 99.36
N ARG A 16 -34.70 52.67 100.17
CA ARG A 16 -33.64 51.77 99.69
C ARG A 16 -34.19 50.61 98.85
N GLU A 17 -35.33 50.05 99.26
CA GLU A 17 -36.03 49.01 98.47
C GLU A 17 -36.54 49.55 97.14
N GLN A 18 -37.06 50.78 97.10
CA GLN A 18 -37.48 51.44 95.86
C GLN A 18 -36.28 51.76 94.95
N GLU A 19 -35.20 52.32 95.51
CA GLU A 19 -33.97 52.59 94.77
C GLU A 19 -33.35 51.31 94.19
N ALA A 20 -33.39 50.20 94.93
CA ALA A 20 -32.95 48.89 94.43
C ALA A 20 -33.81 48.41 93.24
N LYS A 21 -35.13 48.55 93.32
CA LYS A 21 -36.06 48.24 92.21
C LYS A 21 -35.82 49.13 91.00
N ASP A 22 -35.62 50.42 91.19
CA ASP A 22 -35.35 51.37 90.10
C ASP A 22 -34.01 51.08 89.44
N GLN A 23 -32.98 50.72 90.21
CA GLN A 23 -31.69 50.30 89.66
C GLN A 23 -31.79 48.99 88.89
N GLU A 24 -32.61 48.04 89.35
CA GLU A 24 -32.87 46.80 88.63
C GLU A 24 -33.61 47.06 87.30
N LEU A 25 -34.63 47.92 87.31
CA LEU A 25 -35.35 48.33 86.11
C LEU A 25 -34.43 49.06 85.12
N ARG A 26 -33.56 49.96 85.59
CA ARG A 26 -32.55 50.62 84.75
C ARG A 26 -31.57 49.63 84.13
N ARG A 27 -31.11 48.63 84.89
CA ARG A 27 -30.26 47.55 84.36
C ARG A 27 -30.99 46.76 83.28
N ARG A 28 -32.23 46.33 83.53
CA ARG A 28 -33.04 45.62 82.53
C ARG A 28 -33.30 46.46 81.27
N LEU A 29 -33.57 47.76 81.40
CA LEU A 29 -33.75 48.66 80.25
C LEU A 29 -32.45 48.87 79.48
N MET A 30 -31.31 48.96 80.17
CA MET A 30 -30.00 49.04 79.53
C MET A 30 -29.68 47.76 78.75
N GLU A 31 -29.91 46.59 79.35
CA GLU A 31 -29.77 45.29 78.67
C GLU A 31 -30.70 45.18 77.46
N ASN A 32 -31.97 45.55 77.60
CA ASN A 32 -32.92 45.56 76.49
C ASN A 32 -32.49 46.50 75.35
N ASN A 33 -31.92 47.67 75.66
CA ASN A 33 -31.38 48.57 74.64
C ASN A 33 -30.16 47.98 73.93
N ILE A 34 -29.28 47.29 74.66
CA ILE A 34 -28.12 46.58 74.08
C ILE A 34 -28.61 45.48 73.14
N TYR A 35 -29.57 44.65 73.56
CA TYR A 35 -30.16 43.61 72.72
C TYR A 35 -30.88 44.16 71.48
N ALA A 36 -31.61 45.27 71.62
CA ALA A 36 -32.22 45.97 70.49
C ALA A 36 -31.16 46.54 69.51
N GLY A 37 -30.01 46.97 70.04
CA GLY A 37 -28.85 47.38 69.25
C GLY A 37 -28.25 46.21 68.45
N TYR A 38 -28.06 45.04 69.08
CA TYR A 38 -27.60 43.84 68.40
C TYR A 38 -28.55 43.42 67.28
N GLY A 39 -29.87 43.40 67.50
CA GLY A 39 -30.84 43.05 66.46
C GLY A 39 -30.77 43.95 65.21
N LYS A 40 -30.58 45.27 65.39
CA LYS A 40 -30.38 46.21 64.26
C LYS A 40 -29.03 46.02 63.57
N SER A 41 -27.98 45.73 64.35
CA SER A 41 -26.65 45.44 63.83
C SER A 41 -26.62 44.16 63.00
N GLU A 42 -27.26 43.08 63.47
CA GLU A 42 -27.37 41.80 62.76
C GLU A 42 -28.06 41.97 61.40
N LEU A 43 -29.17 42.71 61.32
CA LEU A 43 -29.83 42.99 60.04
C LEU A 43 -28.93 43.75 59.06
N ASN A 44 -28.11 44.70 59.55
CA ASN A 44 -27.16 45.43 58.72
C ASN A 44 -25.98 44.55 58.29
N VAL A 45 -25.50 43.66 59.16
CA VAL A 45 -24.45 42.68 58.84
C VAL A 45 -24.97 41.69 57.79
N GLU A 46 -26.20 41.18 57.93
CA GLU A 46 -26.83 40.34 56.93
C GLU A 46 -26.99 41.05 55.59
N LYS A 47 -27.47 42.30 55.57
CA LYS A 47 -27.55 43.10 54.34
C LYS A 47 -26.19 43.25 53.66
N LYS A 48 -25.13 43.52 54.43
CA LYS A 48 -23.75 43.59 53.91
C LYS A 48 -23.27 42.24 53.38
N ARG A 49 -23.57 41.12 54.05
CA ARG A 49 -23.23 39.77 53.59
C ARG A 49 -23.93 39.45 52.26
N ARG A 50 -25.23 39.75 52.15
CA ARG A 50 -25.98 39.57 50.89
C ARG A 50 -25.40 40.43 49.76
N ALA A 51 -25.17 41.71 50.02
CA ALA A 51 -24.56 42.62 49.03
C ALA A 51 -23.16 42.17 48.60
N LEU A 52 -22.36 41.63 49.52
CA LEU A 52 -21.05 41.07 49.20
C LEU A 52 -21.16 39.81 48.35
N SER A 53 -22.11 38.91 48.66
CA SER A 53 -22.39 37.72 47.85
C SER A 53 -22.79 38.11 46.43
N GLU A 54 -23.77 39.01 46.27
CA GLU A 54 -24.20 39.51 44.97
C GLU A 54 -23.06 40.21 44.20
N ALA A 55 -22.21 40.96 44.89
CA ALA A 55 -21.04 41.59 44.29
C ALA A 55 -19.96 40.57 43.88
N ASN A 56 -19.83 39.45 44.58
CA ASN A 56 -18.93 38.36 44.20
C ASN A 56 -19.48 37.64 42.96
N GLU A 57 -20.76 37.26 42.96
CA GLU A 57 -21.43 36.61 41.83
C GLU A 57 -21.33 37.48 40.56
N ARG A 58 -21.57 38.80 40.68
CA ARG A 58 -21.40 39.72 39.53
C ARG A 58 -19.96 39.81 39.03
N ARG A 59 -18.98 39.73 39.93
CA ARG A 59 -17.56 39.73 39.55
C ARG A 59 -17.17 38.45 38.82
N GLU A 60 -17.65 37.30 39.29
CA GLU A 60 -17.46 36.01 38.63
C GLU A 60 -18.08 36.02 37.23
N LEU A 61 -19.35 36.45 37.11
CA LEU A 61 -20.02 36.56 35.81
C LEU A 61 -19.30 37.54 34.85
N TYR A 62 -18.78 38.66 35.37
CA TYR A 62 -18.01 39.60 34.55
C TYR A 62 -16.68 38.99 34.11
N MET A 63 -15.99 38.26 34.99
CA MET A 63 -14.76 37.56 34.65
C MET A 63 -15.02 36.52 33.56
N ASP A 64 -16.05 35.68 33.70
CA ASP A 64 -16.41 34.67 32.72
C ASP A 64 -16.79 35.29 31.38
N TYR A 65 -17.61 36.36 31.40
CA TYR A 65 -17.95 37.11 30.20
C TYR A 65 -16.71 37.70 29.53
N SER A 66 -15.79 38.28 30.31
CA SER A 66 -14.56 38.85 29.78
C SER A 66 -13.68 37.79 29.12
N PHE A 67 -13.56 36.61 29.74
CA PHE A 67 -12.81 35.49 29.20
C PHE A 67 -13.42 35.00 27.88
N VAL A 68 -14.73 34.71 27.87
CA VAL A 68 -15.44 34.26 26.66
C VAL A 68 -15.34 35.29 25.54
N LYS A 69 -15.50 36.58 25.85
CA LYS A 69 -15.38 37.66 24.87
C LYS A 69 -13.97 37.74 24.29
N THR A 70 -12.94 37.61 25.12
CA THR A 70 -11.55 37.63 24.61
C THR A 70 -11.26 36.45 23.69
N GLU A 71 -11.77 35.26 23.98
CA GLU A 71 -11.64 34.09 23.08
C GLU A 71 -12.42 34.28 21.78
N GLN A 72 -13.63 34.85 21.84
CA GLN A 72 -14.38 35.22 20.64
C GLN A 72 -13.68 36.29 19.81
N ASP A 73 -13.02 37.26 20.44
CA ASP A 73 -12.30 38.31 19.71
C ASP A 73 -10.99 37.76 19.12
N LYS A 74 -10.30 36.83 19.80
CA LYS A 74 -9.15 36.11 19.24
C LYS A 74 -9.55 35.31 18.00
N THR A 75 -10.61 34.51 18.10
CA THR A 75 -11.10 33.71 16.95
C THR A 75 -11.52 34.59 15.77
N LYS A 76 -12.25 35.69 16.02
CA LYS A 76 -12.57 36.67 14.96
C LYS A 76 -11.32 37.29 14.33
N ARG A 77 -10.31 37.65 15.14
CA ARG A 77 -9.05 38.20 14.63
C ARG A 77 -8.32 37.20 13.75
N VAL A 78 -8.27 35.92 14.14
CA VAL A 78 -7.68 34.86 13.33
C VAL A 78 -8.43 34.69 12.01
N GLN A 79 -9.77 34.67 12.04
CA GLN A 79 -10.59 34.59 10.83
C GLN A 79 -10.36 35.79 9.90
N ILE A 80 -10.33 37.02 10.44
CA ILE A 80 -10.04 38.23 9.66
C ILE A 80 -8.64 38.15 9.04
N ALA A 81 -7.63 37.77 9.80
CA ALA A 81 -6.26 37.61 9.30
C ALA A 81 -6.18 36.57 8.16
N GLN A 82 -6.88 35.44 8.28
CA GLN A 82 -6.96 34.43 7.22
C GLN A 82 -7.64 34.98 5.96
N PHE A 83 -8.73 35.74 6.11
CA PHE A 83 -9.38 36.37 4.96
C PHE A 83 -8.52 37.46 4.32
N GLU A 84 -7.79 38.24 5.11
CA GLU A 84 -6.85 39.26 4.62
C GLU A 84 -5.68 38.61 3.86
N GLU A 85 -5.13 37.50 4.38
CA GLU A 85 -4.08 36.72 3.71
C GLU A 85 -4.58 36.14 2.38
N GLN A 86 -5.74 35.49 2.38
CA GLN A 86 -6.37 34.99 1.14
C GLN A 86 -6.62 36.10 0.12
N LEU A 87 -7.10 37.25 0.58
CA LEU A 87 -7.32 38.41 -0.29
C LEU A 87 -6.00 38.96 -0.85
N ALA A 88 -4.96 39.05 -0.02
CA ALA A 88 -3.64 39.48 -0.43
C ALA A 88 -3.03 38.53 -1.48
N ASP A 89 -3.18 37.22 -1.28
CA ASP A 89 -2.73 36.20 -2.22
C ASP A 89 -3.48 36.28 -3.55
N GLU A 90 -4.80 36.42 -3.54
CA GLU A 90 -5.59 36.57 -4.77
C GLU A 90 -5.24 37.88 -5.51
N LEU A 91 -5.01 38.98 -4.79
CA LEU A 91 -4.53 40.22 -5.40
C LEU A 91 -3.11 40.07 -5.97
N ALA A 92 -2.22 39.36 -5.29
CA ALA A 92 -0.88 39.08 -5.76
C ALA A 92 -0.89 38.20 -7.02
N LYS A 93 -1.74 37.15 -7.05
CA LYS A 93 -1.96 36.30 -8.23
C LYS A 93 -2.47 37.13 -9.41
N ARG A 94 -3.51 37.94 -9.23
CA ARG A 94 -4.03 38.82 -10.29
C ARG A 94 -2.99 39.80 -10.81
N LYS A 95 -2.20 40.41 -9.93
CA LYS A 95 -1.09 41.30 -10.34
C LYS A 95 -0.01 40.53 -11.10
N ALA A 96 0.35 39.33 -10.66
CA ALA A 96 1.32 38.49 -11.34
C ALA A 96 0.83 38.06 -12.74
N GLU A 97 -0.45 37.70 -12.87
CA GLU A 97 -1.10 37.40 -14.16
C GLU A 97 -1.11 38.62 -15.07
N GLN A 98 -1.47 39.81 -14.56
CA GLN A 98 -1.40 41.06 -15.32
C GLN A 98 0.03 41.34 -15.81
N MET A 99 1.03 41.21 -14.93
CA MET A 99 2.44 41.39 -15.31
C MET A 99 2.89 40.38 -16.37
N ARG A 100 2.44 39.11 -16.28
CA ARG A 100 2.70 38.09 -17.31
C ARG A 100 2.05 38.47 -18.63
N HIS A 101 0.78 38.85 -18.63
CA HIS A 101 0.08 39.31 -19.83
C HIS A 101 0.76 40.54 -20.47
N ASP A 102 1.21 41.51 -19.65
CA ASP A 102 1.93 42.68 -20.14
C ASP A 102 3.31 42.32 -20.69
N MET A 103 4.03 41.41 -20.05
CA MET A 103 5.31 40.90 -20.56
C MET A 103 5.15 40.11 -21.86
N ASP A 104 4.14 39.26 -21.95
CA ASP A 104 3.82 38.50 -23.16
C ASP A 104 3.41 39.44 -24.29
N ARG A 105 2.58 40.44 -23.99
CA ARG A 105 2.22 41.49 -24.94
C ARG A 105 3.46 42.24 -25.44
N ARG A 106 4.35 42.68 -24.54
CA ARG A 106 5.63 43.32 -24.93
C ARG A 106 6.48 42.39 -25.80
N ARG A 107 6.65 41.12 -25.41
CA ARG A 107 7.41 40.13 -26.19
C ARG A 107 6.84 39.94 -27.60
N ILE A 108 5.52 39.84 -27.73
CA ILE A 108 4.84 39.73 -29.04
C ILE A 108 5.04 41.02 -29.84
N CYS A 109 4.95 42.19 -29.20
CA CYS A 109 5.14 43.48 -29.86
C CYS A 109 6.57 43.67 -30.39
N ASP A 110 7.58 43.30 -29.59
CA ASP A 110 8.98 43.46 -29.93
C ASP A 110 9.46 42.37 -30.90
N GLY A 111 8.85 41.18 -30.84
CA GLY A 111 9.11 40.08 -31.76
C GLY A 111 8.37 40.15 -33.10
N SER A 112 7.40 41.05 -33.25
CA SER A 112 6.63 41.22 -34.49
C SER A 112 7.36 42.12 -35.49
N GLU A 113 7.70 41.57 -36.66
CA GLU A 113 8.33 42.32 -37.75
C GLU A 113 7.41 43.42 -38.30
N GLU A 114 6.11 43.15 -38.38
CA GLU A 114 5.09 44.08 -38.89
C GLU A 114 5.02 45.36 -38.02
N LEU A 115 5.01 45.21 -36.70
CA LEU A 115 5.00 46.34 -35.77
C LEU A 115 6.32 47.12 -35.79
N ARG A 116 7.45 46.43 -35.97
CA ARG A 116 8.76 47.10 -36.10
C ARG A 116 8.81 47.98 -37.35
N VAL A 117 8.40 47.43 -38.49
CA VAL A 117 8.34 48.18 -39.77
C VAL A 117 7.36 49.35 -39.66
N LEU A 118 6.21 49.18 -39.00
CA LEU A 118 5.26 50.27 -38.79
C LEU A 118 5.86 51.38 -37.90
N LYS A 119 6.52 51.03 -36.79
CA LYS A 119 7.19 51.99 -35.89
C LYS A 119 8.29 52.76 -36.64
N GLU A 120 9.08 52.11 -37.47
CA GLU A 120 10.10 52.75 -38.31
C GLU A 120 9.48 53.73 -39.31
N ARG A 121 8.41 53.34 -40.00
CA ARG A 121 7.68 54.23 -40.94
C ARG A 121 7.07 55.44 -40.24
N LEU A 122 6.50 55.26 -39.05
CA LEU A 122 5.98 56.35 -38.23
C LEU A 122 7.11 57.27 -37.73
N HIS A 123 8.26 56.70 -37.35
CA HIS A 123 9.43 57.48 -36.97
C HIS A 123 9.97 58.31 -38.15
N MET A 124 10.05 57.72 -39.35
CA MET A 124 10.40 58.45 -40.58
C MET A 124 9.45 59.61 -40.86
N ALA A 125 8.14 59.38 -40.71
CA ALA A 125 7.12 60.43 -40.87
C ALA A 125 7.32 61.57 -39.86
N LYS A 126 7.67 61.24 -38.60
CA LYS A 126 7.96 62.22 -37.56
C LYS A 126 9.20 63.06 -37.89
N VAL A 127 10.29 62.43 -38.31
CA VAL A 127 11.52 63.13 -38.72
C VAL A 127 11.25 64.02 -39.93
N ASN A 128 10.42 63.59 -40.89
CA ASN A 128 10.02 64.42 -42.03
C ASN A 128 9.19 65.65 -41.61
N LYS A 129 8.28 65.50 -40.64
CA LYS A 129 7.54 66.63 -40.05
C LYS A 129 8.49 67.62 -39.36
N GLU A 130 9.43 67.13 -38.56
CA GLU A 130 10.42 67.97 -37.87
C GLU A 130 11.33 68.71 -38.85
N ARG A 131 11.79 68.03 -39.92
CA ARG A 131 12.55 68.68 -41.01
C ARG A 131 11.75 69.78 -41.70
N ALA A 132 10.46 69.55 -41.97
CA ALA A 132 9.59 70.57 -42.56
C ALA A 132 9.41 71.78 -41.62
N GLN A 133 9.31 71.56 -40.30
CA GLN A 133 9.26 72.63 -39.31
C GLN A 133 10.56 73.43 -39.25
N GLN A 134 11.72 72.76 -39.31
CA GLN A 134 13.03 73.42 -39.33
C GLN A 134 13.21 74.30 -40.56
N LEU A 135 12.76 73.84 -41.74
CA LEU A 135 12.81 74.65 -42.96
C LEU A 135 11.95 75.92 -42.83
N LEU A 136 10.74 75.81 -42.27
CA LEU A 136 9.89 76.97 -41.98
C LEU A 136 10.51 77.93 -40.96
N GLU A 137 11.19 77.40 -39.93
CA GLU A 137 11.89 78.21 -38.93
C GLU A 137 13.11 78.93 -39.53
N ILE A 138 13.85 78.27 -40.42
CA ILE A 138 14.96 78.89 -41.17
C ILE A 138 14.43 79.99 -42.08
N GLU A 139 13.33 79.75 -42.80
CA GLU A 139 12.68 80.77 -43.64
C GLU A 139 12.23 81.98 -42.80
N ALA A 140 11.63 81.76 -41.62
CA ALA A 140 11.21 82.83 -40.72
C ALA A 140 12.42 83.62 -40.14
N LYS A 141 13.47 82.93 -39.70
CA LYS A 141 14.71 83.57 -39.20
C LYS A 141 15.44 84.35 -40.28
N CYS A 142 15.49 83.85 -41.51
CA CYS A 142 16.05 84.57 -42.65
C CYS A 142 15.26 85.86 -42.95
N ALA A 143 13.92 85.82 -42.87
CA ALA A 143 13.08 87.01 -43.03
C ALA A 143 13.29 88.05 -41.91
N ASP A 144 13.49 87.63 -40.66
CA ASP A 144 13.76 88.53 -39.52
C ASP A 144 15.17 89.14 -39.56
N SER A 145 16.18 88.35 -39.96
CA SER A 145 17.55 88.84 -40.13
C SER A 145 17.65 89.93 -41.21
N PHE A 146 16.82 89.84 -42.25
CA PHE A 146 16.70 90.86 -43.28
C PHE A 146 16.05 92.16 -42.75
N ARG A 147 15.15 92.11 -41.75
CA ARG A 147 14.61 93.30 -41.06
C ARG A 147 15.56 93.92 -40.04
N GLY A 148 16.40 93.13 -39.37
CA GLY A 148 17.30 93.61 -38.31
C GLY A 148 18.53 94.39 -38.79
N SER A 149 18.95 94.22 -40.05
CA SER A 149 20.16 94.84 -40.59
C SER A 149 20.03 96.34 -40.91
N MET A 150 18.81 96.92 -40.86
CA MET A 150 18.56 98.31 -41.28
C MET A 150 18.66 99.38 -40.16
N VAL A 151 18.89 98.99 -38.88
CA VAL A 151 18.62 99.90 -37.73
C VAL A 151 19.82 100.22 -36.81
N VAL A 152 21.05 99.78 -37.08
CA VAL A 152 22.18 100.02 -36.13
C VAL A 152 23.32 100.83 -36.75
N GLY A 153 23.12 102.15 -36.86
CA GLY A 153 24.12 103.12 -37.35
C GLY A 153 24.56 104.21 -36.36
N SER A 154 23.90 104.38 -35.21
CA SER A 154 24.25 105.46 -34.26
C SER A 154 24.13 105.01 -32.82
N THR A 155 25.26 104.64 -32.20
CA THR A 155 25.59 104.75 -30.75
C THR A 155 26.84 103.91 -30.44
N PHE A 156 27.98 104.31 -31.02
CA PHE A 156 29.26 103.59 -30.84
C PHE A 156 30.06 104.05 -29.60
N GLN A 157 29.76 105.22 -29.02
CA GLN A 157 30.61 105.81 -27.96
C GLN A 157 30.06 105.71 -26.53
N VAL A 158 28.75 105.50 -26.33
CA VAL A 158 28.16 105.31 -24.98
C VAL A 158 28.22 103.83 -24.53
N ARG A 159 28.50 102.90 -25.46
CA ARG A 159 28.58 101.46 -25.17
C ARG A 159 29.86 101.10 -24.40
N LYS A 160 31.03 101.61 -24.81
CA LYS A 160 32.34 101.23 -24.23
C LYS A 160 32.51 101.50 -22.73
N GLU A 161 31.89 102.56 -22.19
CA GLU A 161 32.05 102.91 -20.77
C GLU A 161 31.09 102.11 -19.88
N LYS A 162 29.86 101.86 -20.36
CA LYS A 162 28.93 100.93 -19.70
C LYS A 162 29.44 99.49 -19.78
N ASP A 163 30.00 99.07 -20.92
CA ASP A 163 30.58 97.75 -21.16
C ASP A 163 31.78 97.43 -20.23
N ARG A 164 32.51 98.44 -19.74
CA ARG A 164 33.61 98.26 -18.76
C ARG A 164 33.11 98.02 -17.34
N ILE A 165 32.09 98.77 -16.91
CA ILE A 165 31.50 98.62 -15.57
C ILE A 165 30.64 97.36 -15.52
N THR A 166 29.82 97.11 -16.54
CA THR A 166 29.12 95.83 -16.68
C THR A 166 30.11 94.69 -16.87
N GLY A 167 31.23 94.88 -17.56
CA GLY A 167 32.28 93.87 -17.71
C GLY A 167 32.92 93.44 -16.39
N HIS A 168 33.19 94.38 -15.49
CA HIS A 168 33.69 94.08 -14.14
C HIS A 168 32.63 93.41 -13.26
N LEU A 169 31.38 93.89 -13.27
CA LEU A 169 30.27 93.25 -12.54
C LEU A 169 29.93 91.87 -13.11
N LEU A 170 30.01 91.68 -14.43
CA LEU A 170 29.88 90.38 -15.09
C LEU A 170 31.04 89.46 -14.70
N ALA A 171 32.28 89.96 -14.63
CA ALA A 171 33.43 89.16 -14.22
C ALA A 171 33.31 88.69 -12.76
N GLU A 172 32.91 89.57 -11.85
CA GLU A 172 32.68 89.24 -10.43
C GLU A 172 31.47 88.30 -10.26
N HIS A 173 30.38 88.54 -11.00
CA HIS A 173 29.23 87.64 -11.02
C HIS A 173 29.59 86.26 -11.58
N MET A 174 30.36 86.19 -12.67
CA MET A 174 30.82 84.91 -13.22
C MET A 174 31.79 84.18 -12.29
N GLU A 175 32.62 84.89 -11.53
CA GLU A 175 33.52 84.29 -10.54
C GLU A 175 32.75 83.76 -9.31
N ASN A 176 31.74 84.50 -8.84
CA ASN A 176 30.83 84.04 -7.80
C ASN A 176 29.95 82.86 -8.26
N GLU A 177 29.40 82.91 -9.47
CA GLU A 177 28.66 81.78 -10.06
C GLU A 177 29.56 80.54 -10.22
N ARG A 178 30.84 80.73 -10.55
CA ARG A 178 31.80 79.61 -10.63
C ARG A 178 32.06 79.01 -9.25
N LEU A 179 32.19 79.83 -8.21
CA LEU A 179 32.35 79.37 -6.83
C LEU A 179 31.08 78.68 -6.32
N GLU A 180 29.90 79.23 -6.59
CA GLU A 180 28.61 78.60 -6.27
C GLU A 180 28.42 77.27 -7.00
N GLN A 181 28.81 77.17 -8.27
CA GLN A 181 28.81 75.90 -9.02
C GLN A 181 29.75 74.88 -8.38
N GLN A 182 30.96 75.27 -7.98
CA GLN A 182 31.91 74.39 -7.29
C GLN A 182 31.37 73.93 -5.93
N GLU A 183 30.71 74.81 -5.17
CA GLU A 183 30.07 74.44 -3.91
C GLU A 183 28.88 73.49 -4.12
N LEU A 184 28.07 73.72 -5.15
CA LEU A 184 26.95 72.84 -5.51
C LEU A 184 27.45 71.47 -5.98
N GLU A 185 28.50 71.42 -6.79
CA GLU A 185 29.16 70.18 -7.19
C GLU A 185 29.71 69.43 -5.97
N HIS A 186 30.35 70.13 -5.03
CA HIS A 186 30.85 69.51 -3.81
C HIS A 186 29.71 68.97 -2.92
N LYS A 187 28.61 69.73 -2.77
CA LYS A 187 27.40 69.29 -2.06
C LYS A 187 26.78 68.05 -2.72
N LEU A 188 26.66 68.05 -4.05
CA LEU A 188 26.18 66.90 -4.82
C LEU A 188 27.08 65.68 -4.67
N ASP A 189 28.39 65.86 -4.63
CA ASP A 189 29.33 64.75 -4.43
C ASP A 189 29.27 64.17 -3.00
N ILE A 190 29.04 65.01 -1.99
CA ILE A 190 28.78 64.55 -0.62
C ILE A 190 27.47 63.74 -0.58
N GLU A 191 26.41 64.22 -1.24
CA GLU A 191 25.14 63.48 -1.30
C GLU A 191 25.27 62.15 -2.06
N LYS A 192 25.99 62.13 -3.19
CA LYS A 192 26.31 60.90 -3.92
C LYS A 192 27.11 59.93 -3.05
N LYS A 193 28.07 60.40 -2.25
CA LYS A 193 28.83 59.56 -1.30
C LYS A 193 27.91 58.98 -0.22
N ARG A 194 27.05 59.80 0.39
CA ARG A 194 26.04 59.34 1.37
C ARG A 194 25.07 58.32 0.76
N GLN A 195 24.64 58.51 -0.49
CA GLN A 195 23.83 57.53 -1.21
C GLN A 195 24.58 56.20 -1.42
N ARG A 196 25.85 56.25 -1.83
CA ARG A 196 26.70 55.04 -1.96
C ARG A 196 26.89 54.33 -0.62
N GLU A 197 27.08 55.07 0.47
CA GLU A 197 27.18 54.51 1.83
C GLU A 197 25.87 53.84 2.25
N ARG A 198 24.71 54.47 2.03
CA ARG A 198 23.40 53.84 2.28
C ARG A 198 23.21 52.56 1.48
N VAL A 199 23.55 52.56 0.20
CA VAL A 199 23.48 51.35 -0.65
C VAL A 199 24.43 50.27 -0.14
N LYS A 200 25.65 50.61 0.30
CA LYS A 200 26.59 49.66 0.91
C LYS A 200 26.03 49.03 2.18
N VAL A 201 25.43 49.83 3.07
CA VAL A 201 24.81 49.33 4.31
C VAL A 201 23.65 48.40 4.00
N ILE A 202 22.78 48.75 3.05
CA ILE A 202 21.66 47.89 2.63
C ILE A 202 22.18 46.58 2.04
N ASN A 203 23.20 46.63 1.18
CA ASN A 203 23.80 45.43 0.60
C ASN A 203 24.45 44.54 1.68
N GLN A 204 25.13 45.14 2.67
CA GLN A 204 25.70 44.41 3.81
C GLN A 204 24.60 43.75 4.65
N GLN A 205 23.49 44.43 4.91
CA GLN A 205 22.34 43.85 5.60
C GLN A 205 21.73 42.68 4.81
N GLN A 206 21.61 42.81 3.49
CA GLN A 206 21.13 41.73 2.64
C GLN A 206 22.06 40.51 2.63
N ILE A 207 23.39 40.73 2.66
CA ILE A 207 24.38 39.65 2.79
C ILE A 207 24.23 38.97 4.15
N ALA A 208 24.17 39.74 5.23
CA ALA A 208 24.00 39.21 6.59
C ALA A 208 22.69 38.41 6.75
N MET A 209 21.58 38.89 6.17
CA MET A 209 20.32 38.15 6.17
C MET A 209 20.42 36.83 5.39
N LYS A 210 21.10 36.83 4.24
CA LYS A 210 21.33 35.59 3.47
C LYS A 210 22.26 34.62 4.19
N GLU A 211 23.24 35.12 4.92
CA GLU A 211 24.13 34.30 5.76
C GLU A 211 23.36 33.67 6.93
N ALA A 212 22.53 34.45 7.63
CA ALA A 212 21.66 33.93 8.69
C ALA A 212 20.71 32.83 8.17
N GLN A 213 20.09 33.03 7.01
CA GLN A 213 19.25 32.00 6.37
C GLN A 213 20.04 30.73 6.03
N ARG A 214 21.31 30.86 5.61
CA ARG A 214 22.17 29.69 5.36
C ARG A 214 22.51 28.96 6.66
N GLU A 215 22.74 29.68 7.74
CA GLU A 215 22.99 29.10 9.06
C GLU A 215 21.75 28.37 9.59
N GLU A 216 20.55 28.96 9.47
CA GLU A 216 19.29 28.31 9.83
C GLU A 216 19.05 27.04 9.02
N ALA A 217 19.22 27.10 7.70
CA ALA A 217 19.09 25.92 6.83
C ALA A 217 20.13 24.83 7.17
N MET A 218 21.37 25.22 7.52
CA MET A 218 22.39 24.28 7.97
C MET A 218 22.00 23.62 9.30
N GLN A 219 21.42 24.37 10.24
CA GLN A 219 20.95 23.83 11.52
C GLN A 219 19.77 22.87 11.32
N GLU A 220 18.85 23.19 10.42
CA GLU A 220 17.74 22.29 10.05
C GLU A 220 18.28 21.01 9.42
N TYR A 221 19.21 21.10 8.48
CA TYR A 221 19.88 19.95 7.89
C TYR A 221 20.56 19.06 8.94
N ILE A 222 21.25 19.66 9.92
CA ILE A 222 21.89 18.90 11.01
C ILE A 222 20.83 18.21 11.88
N LYS A 223 19.71 18.87 12.19
CA LYS A 223 18.60 18.26 12.94
C LYS A 223 18.01 17.08 12.19
N GLU A 224 17.71 17.24 10.90
CA GLU A 224 17.18 16.18 10.05
C GLU A 224 18.18 15.02 9.93
N ARG A 225 19.46 15.30 9.72
CA ARG A 225 20.51 14.28 9.66
C ARG A 225 20.57 13.48 10.97
N ASN A 226 20.56 14.15 12.12
CA ASN A 226 20.59 13.48 13.42
C ASN A 226 19.32 12.63 13.65
N GLN A 227 18.15 13.08 13.19
CA GLN A 227 16.91 12.28 13.24
C GLN A 227 17.00 11.05 12.36
N VAL A 228 17.58 11.17 11.16
CA VAL A 228 17.83 10.04 10.27
C VAL A 228 18.83 9.06 10.87
N GLU A 229 19.93 9.56 11.46
CA GLU A 229 20.91 8.74 12.18
C GLU A 229 20.28 7.99 13.35
N GLU A 230 19.41 8.63 14.15
CA GLU A 230 18.67 8.00 15.24
C GLU A 230 17.71 6.90 14.73
N LEU A 231 17.03 7.15 13.61
CA LEU A 231 16.14 6.17 12.99
C LEU A 231 16.92 4.95 12.45
N VAL A 232 18.07 5.18 11.81
CA VAL A 232 18.95 4.09 11.34
C VAL A 232 19.50 3.29 12.52
N ALA A 233 19.88 3.95 13.62
CA ALA A 233 20.33 3.27 14.83
C ALA A 233 19.22 2.40 15.45
N LYS A 234 17.98 2.91 15.49
CA LYS A 234 16.82 2.12 15.97
C LYS A 234 16.55 0.90 15.09
N ILE A 235 16.63 1.03 13.77
CA ILE A 235 16.48 -0.10 12.84
C ILE A 235 17.58 -1.14 13.09
N ALA A 236 18.83 -0.70 13.22
CA ALA A 236 19.93 -1.62 13.51
C ALA A 236 19.76 -2.36 14.85
N ASP A 237 19.25 -1.67 15.87
CA ASP A 237 18.93 -2.27 17.17
C ASP A 237 17.76 -3.27 17.08
N GLU A 238 16.72 -2.96 16.30
CA GLU A 238 15.59 -3.86 16.04
C GLU A 238 16.03 -5.10 15.27
N ASP A 239 16.81 -4.94 14.20
CA ASP A 239 17.39 -6.03 13.41
C ASP A 239 18.29 -6.92 14.27
N ALA A 240 19.11 -6.33 15.15
CA ALA A 240 19.97 -7.07 16.07
C ALA A 240 19.16 -7.88 17.09
N LYS A 241 18.08 -7.30 17.65
CA LYS A 241 17.17 -8.01 18.56
C LYS A 241 16.45 -9.15 17.84
N GLU A 242 16.00 -8.94 16.62
CA GLU A 242 15.34 -9.99 15.84
C GLU A 242 16.30 -11.12 15.48
N ALA A 243 17.55 -10.79 15.12
CA ALA A 243 18.60 -11.78 14.85
C ALA A 243 18.92 -12.61 16.11
N ASN A 244 19.04 -11.97 17.28
CA ASN A 244 19.26 -12.66 18.55
C ASN A 244 18.08 -13.58 18.90
N ALA A 245 16.84 -13.11 18.77
CA ALA A 245 15.65 -13.94 19.00
C ALA A 245 15.56 -15.13 18.03
N ARG A 246 15.98 -14.97 16.77
CA ARG A 246 16.08 -16.08 15.81
C ARG A 246 17.17 -17.08 16.23
N ALA A 247 18.32 -16.61 16.69
CA ALA A 247 19.40 -17.46 17.18
C ALA A 247 18.98 -18.25 18.44
N GLU A 248 18.28 -17.62 19.38
CA GLU A 248 17.73 -18.27 20.58
C GLU A 248 16.76 -19.40 20.20
N LYS A 249 15.79 -19.14 19.31
CA LYS A 249 14.86 -20.18 18.82
C LYS A 249 15.56 -21.34 18.13
N GLN A 250 16.63 -21.06 17.37
CA GLN A 250 17.46 -22.11 16.76
C GLN A 250 18.20 -22.94 17.82
N MET A 251 18.72 -22.30 18.86
CA MET A 251 19.38 -22.97 19.98
C MET A 251 18.39 -23.84 20.77
N GLU A 252 17.21 -23.32 21.08
CA GLU A 252 16.12 -24.09 21.71
C GLU A 252 15.71 -25.30 20.87
N SER A 253 15.55 -25.12 19.56
CA SER A 253 15.24 -26.20 18.63
C SER A 253 16.35 -27.26 18.57
N ARG A 254 17.62 -26.84 18.60
CA ARG A 254 18.78 -27.76 18.66
C ARG A 254 18.81 -28.55 19.96
N VAL A 255 18.55 -27.91 21.09
CA VAL A 255 18.50 -28.58 22.40
C VAL A 255 17.35 -29.60 22.43
N MET A 256 16.16 -29.23 21.93
CA MET A 256 15.04 -30.17 21.81
C MET A 256 15.37 -31.37 20.90
N LEU A 257 16.01 -31.15 19.75
CA LEU A 257 16.46 -32.23 18.87
C LEU A 257 17.50 -33.13 19.56
N GLN A 258 18.45 -32.55 20.29
CA GLN A 258 19.44 -33.32 21.05
C GLN A 258 18.78 -34.18 22.13
N GLN A 259 17.83 -33.61 22.88
CA GLN A 259 17.05 -34.35 23.89
C GLN A 259 16.27 -35.50 23.25
N PHE A 260 15.59 -35.25 22.12
CA PHE A 260 14.88 -36.28 21.38
C PHE A 260 15.81 -37.39 20.87
N MET A 261 17.02 -37.06 20.38
CA MET A 261 18.00 -38.07 19.97
C MET A 261 18.49 -38.93 21.14
N VAL A 262 18.70 -38.33 22.31
CA VAL A 262 19.09 -39.06 23.53
C VAL A 262 17.96 -39.97 23.99
N GLU A 263 16.72 -39.49 23.98
CA GLU A 263 15.54 -40.26 24.35
C GLU A 263 15.29 -41.43 23.38
N GLN A 264 15.43 -41.20 22.07
CA GLN A 264 15.34 -42.26 21.06
C GLN A 264 16.41 -43.33 21.24
N LYS A 265 17.67 -42.94 21.49
CA LYS A 265 18.74 -43.91 21.77
C LYS A 265 18.46 -44.71 23.04
N ALA A 266 18.02 -44.06 24.12
CA ALA A 266 17.67 -44.75 25.35
C ALA A 266 16.50 -45.73 25.16
N ASN A 267 15.51 -45.38 24.34
CA ASN A 267 14.40 -46.27 24.01
C ASN A 267 14.82 -47.44 23.11
N GLN A 268 15.71 -47.20 22.13
CA GLN A 268 16.31 -48.25 21.32
C GLN A 268 17.11 -49.23 22.18
N GLU A 269 17.98 -48.73 23.06
CA GLU A 269 18.78 -49.56 23.98
C GLU A 269 17.90 -50.38 24.92
N LYS A 270 16.79 -49.82 25.42
CA LYS A 270 15.80 -50.56 26.22
C LYS A 270 15.14 -51.67 25.43
N LEU A 271 14.70 -51.38 24.21
CA LEU A 271 14.07 -52.37 23.33
C LEU A 271 15.05 -53.51 22.99
N GLU A 272 16.29 -53.17 22.63
CA GLU A 272 17.33 -54.17 22.37
C GLU A 272 17.67 -55.01 23.61
N ALA A 273 17.63 -54.42 24.81
CA ALA A 273 17.83 -55.15 26.06
C ALA A 273 16.66 -56.10 26.36
N GLU A 274 15.42 -55.68 26.10
CA GLU A 274 14.22 -56.51 26.20
C GLU A 274 14.26 -57.68 25.20
N GLU A 275 14.62 -57.41 23.94
CA GLU A 275 14.79 -58.43 22.91
C GLU A 275 15.90 -59.43 23.26
N LYS A 276 17.04 -58.97 23.79
CA LYS A 276 18.11 -59.86 24.26
C LYS A 276 17.64 -60.75 25.42
N ALA A 277 16.92 -60.17 26.38
CA ALA A 277 16.36 -60.94 27.50
C ALA A 277 15.32 -61.97 27.05
N GLU A 278 14.50 -61.64 26.04
CA GLU A 278 13.54 -62.59 25.45
C GLU A 278 14.25 -63.70 24.66
N ASN A 279 15.26 -63.35 23.86
CA ASN A 279 16.08 -64.32 23.13
C ASN A 279 16.82 -65.28 24.07
N GLU A 280 17.36 -64.80 25.18
CA GLU A 280 17.98 -65.65 26.21
C GLU A 280 16.97 -66.63 26.83
N ARG A 281 15.72 -66.19 27.07
CA ARG A 281 14.65 -67.08 27.55
C ARG A 281 14.27 -68.14 26.51
N ILE A 282 14.21 -67.77 25.23
CA ILE A 282 13.95 -68.69 24.13
C ILE A 282 15.08 -69.70 24.00
N GLU A 283 16.34 -69.26 24.11
CA GLU A 283 17.50 -70.15 24.09
C GLU A 283 17.49 -71.13 25.27
N GLN A 284 17.20 -70.65 26.48
CA GLN A 284 17.06 -71.50 27.67
C GLN A 284 15.97 -72.56 27.46
N PHE A 285 14.81 -72.15 26.97
CA PHE A 285 13.72 -73.08 26.65
C PHE A 285 14.11 -74.09 25.54
N ALA A 286 14.85 -73.64 24.53
CA ALA A 286 15.34 -74.52 23.47
C ALA A 286 16.38 -75.52 23.99
N ARG A 287 17.27 -75.13 24.91
CA ARG A 287 18.23 -76.03 25.58
C ARG A 287 17.51 -77.08 26.41
N ASP A 288 16.57 -76.66 27.25
CA ASP A 288 15.76 -77.57 28.08
C ASP A 288 14.97 -78.58 27.23
N LYS A 289 14.47 -78.15 26.07
CA LYS A 289 13.77 -79.02 25.12
C LYS A 289 14.71 -80.04 24.49
N ARG A 290 15.89 -79.62 24.03
CA ARG A 290 16.92 -80.52 23.46
C ARG A 290 17.35 -81.57 24.49
N GLU A 291 17.57 -81.17 25.74
CA GLU A 291 17.93 -82.11 26.82
C GLU A 291 16.80 -83.09 27.15
N ARG A 292 15.53 -82.67 27.06
CA ARG A 292 14.38 -83.60 27.17
C ARG A 292 14.30 -84.56 25.99
N GLU A 293 14.49 -84.06 24.77
CA GLU A 293 14.48 -84.89 23.56
C GLU A 293 15.64 -85.89 23.57
N GLU A 294 16.84 -85.49 23.97
CA GLU A 294 18.01 -86.38 24.12
C GLU A 294 17.78 -87.46 25.20
N ARG A 295 17.17 -87.11 26.35
CA ARG A 295 16.78 -88.11 27.36
C ARG A 295 15.78 -89.13 26.83
N LEU A 296 14.76 -88.67 26.11
CA LEU A 296 13.78 -89.55 25.47
C LEU A 296 14.43 -90.42 24.38
N GLU A 297 15.36 -89.86 23.61
CA GLU A 297 16.12 -90.58 22.57
C GLU A 297 16.99 -91.67 23.18
N GLN A 298 17.69 -91.38 24.28
CA GLN A 298 18.48 -92.36 25.03
C GLN A 298 17.59 -93.50 25.54
N GLU A 299 16.44 -93.19 26.15
CA GLU A 299 15.47 -94.22 26.58
C GLU A 299 14.94 -95.07 25.41
N ARG A 300 14.69 -94.47 24.23
CA ARG A 300 14.30 -95.22 23.03
C ARG A 300 15.41 -96.14 22.58
N GLN A 301 16.65 -95.66 22.52
CA GLN A 301 17.80 -96.47 22.12
C GLN A 301 18.07 -97.61 23.08
N GLU A 302 17.88 -97.42 24.39
CA GLU A 302 17.97 -98.48 25.39
C GLU A 302 16.89 -99.55 25.17
N LYS A 303 15.64 -99.12 24.94
CA LYS A 303 14.53 -100.03 24.61
C LYS A 303 14.75 -100.76 23.28
N GLU A 304 15.33 -100.11 22.28
CA GLU A 304 15.68 -100.75 21.00
C GLU A 304 16.82 -101.76 21.15
N LYS A 305 17.86 -101.43 21.93
CA LYS A 305 18.93 -102.39 22.28
C LYS A 305 18.37 -103.60 23.04
N GLU A 306 17.40 -103.39 23.92
CA GLU A 306 16.71 -104.47 24.63
C GLU A 306 15.87 -105.34 23.68
N LYS A 307 15.11 -104.73 22.76
CA LYS A 307 14.39 -105.45 21.70
C LYS A 307 15.33 -106.23 20.77
N LEU A 308 16.46 -105.66 20.38
CA LEU A 308 17.48 -106.34 19.57
C LEU A 308 18.12 -107.51 20.32
N ARG A 309 18.34 -107.40 21.63
CA ARG A 309 18.79 -108.52 22.47
C ARG A 309 17.78 -109.66 22.47
N ILE A 310 16.49 -109.36 22.63
CA ILE A 310 15.40 -110.35 22.61
C ILE A 310 15.30 -111.02 21.23
N LEU A 311 15.38 -110.23 20.15
CA LEU A 311 15.37 -110.74 18.77
C LEU A 311 16.55 -111.67 18.50
N ASN A 312 17.76 -111.27 18.90
CA ASN A 312 18.96 -112.11 18.74
C ASN A 312 18.87 -113.40 19.57
N ALA A 313 18.25 -113.36 20.76
CA ALA A 313 17.98 -114.58 21.54
C ALA A 313 16.98 -115.50 20.83
N MET A 314 15.92 -114.97 20.21
CA MET A 314 14.97 -115.74 19.41
C MET A 314 15.61 -116.33 18.14
N LEU A 315 16.46 -115.58 17.43
CA LEU A 315 17.18 -116.07 16.26
C LEU A 315 18.19 -117.17 16.64
N GLY A 316 18.91 -117.01 17.76
CA GLY A 316 19.78 -118.07 18.28
C GLY A 316 19.03 -119.36 18.65
N GLN A 317 17.82 -119.25 19.19
CA GLN A 317 16.95 -120.40 19.44
C GLN A 317 16.45 -121.06 18.14
N MET A 318 16.12 -120.28 17.11
CA MET A 318 15.74 -120.83 15.80
C MET A 318 16.90 -121.50 15.06
N GLU A 319 18.10 -120.91 15.10
CA GLU A 319 19.29 -121.52 14.49
C GLU A 319 19.71 -122.80 15.20
N ALA A 320 19.55 -122.89 16.53
CA ALA A 320 19.78 -124.13 17.28
C ALA A 320 18.77 -125.22 16.91
N ASN A 321 17.49 -124.87 16.73
CA ASN A 321 16.46 -125.80 16.29
C ASN A 321 16.65 -126.26 14.83
N ASN A 322 17.08 -125.36 13.94
CA ASN A 322 17.36 -125.71 12.53
C ASN A 322 18.62 -126.58 12.40
N LYS A 323 19.70 -126.29 13.15
CA LYS A 323 20.89 -127.16 13.18
C LYS A 323 20.60 -128.55 13.75
N ALA A 324 19.69 -128.66 14.71
CA ALA A 324 19.23 -129.96 15.22
C ALA A 324 18.36 -130.74 14.21
N ALA A 325 17.72 -130.07 13.25
CA ALA A 325 16.91 -130.70 12.20
C ALA A 325 17.72 -131.15 10.98
N GLU A 326 18.95 -130.65 10.80
CA GLU A 326 19.77 -130.87 9.58
C GLU A 326 20.80 -132.02 9.71
N GLU A 327 21.04 -132.56 10.91
CA GLU A 327 22.09 -133.56 11.19
C GLU A 327 21.61 -135.04 11.31
N GLN A 328 20.47 -135.43 10.72
CA GLN A 328 20.10 -136.85 10.58
C GLN A 328 19.82 -137.27 9.11
N PRO A 329 20.63 -138.17 8.51
CA PRO A 329 20.48 -138.63 7.14
C PRO A 329 19.68 -139.94 6.98
N LEU A 330 18.70 -139.91 6.07
CA LEU A 330 18.33 -140.86 5.00
C LEU A 330 18.62 -142.40 5.18
N SER A 331 17.57 -143.23 5.38
CA SER A 331 17.42 -144.56 4.73
C SER A 331 16.00 -145.16 4.83
N ASP A 332 15.62 -145.90 3.77
CA ASP A 332 14.70 -147.06 3.68
C ASP A 332 13.15 -146.98 3.71
N CYS A 333 12.59 -147.19 2.51
CA CYS A 333 11.75 -148.33 2.05
C CYS A 333 10.78 -149.07 3.02
N GLY A 334 9.52 -149.19 2.60
CA GLY A 334 8.83 -150.50 2.54
C GLY A 334 7.69 -150.83 3.52
N CYS A 335 6.49 -150.93 2.96
CA CYS A 335 5.42 -151.88 3.31
C CYS A 335 4.55 -151.69 4.58
N SER A 336 3.37 -152.29 4.45
CA SER A 336 2.09 -152.12 5.12
C SER A 336 1.90 -152.91 6.42
N GLN A 337 0.84 -152.51 7.14
CA GLN A 337 -0.04 -153.33 7.99
C GLN A 337 0.44 -153.59 9.44
N THR A 338 -0.16 -152.91 10.43
CA THR A 338 -1.20 -153.43 11.37
C THR A 338 -0.65 -154.45 12.37
N ASP A 339 -0.81 -154.40 13.69
CA ASP A 339 -1.91 -153.86 14.50
C ASP A 339 -1.54 -153.93 15.99
N VAL A 340 -1.86 -152.84 16.72
CA VAL A 340 -2.70 -152.79 17.94
C VAL A 340 -2.33 -153.66 19.16
N LYS A 341 -2.34 -153.02 20.35
CA LYS A 341 -3.23 -153.29 21.53
C LYS A 341 -2.52 -152.94 22.85
N ARG A 342 -3.15 -152.47 23.93
CA ARG A 342 -4.52 -152.01 24.29
C ARG A 342 -4.55 -151.87 25.82
N CYS A 343 -5.54 -151.11 26.32
CA CYS A 343 -6.26 -151.15 27.63
C CYS A 343 -6.03 -149.88 28.48
N SER A 344 -7.04 -149.15 28.95
CA SER A 344 -8.45 -149.48 29.27
C SER A 344 -9.34 -148.21 29.16
N ASN A 345 -10.41 -148.20 28.35
CA ASN A 345 -11.87 -148.27 28.70
C ASN A 345 -12.42 -147.07 29.51
N SER A 346 -13.57 -146.43 29.23
CA SER A 346 -14.73 -146.76 28.37
C SER A 346 -15.67 -145.54 28.15
N ALA A 347 -16.52 -145.65 27.11
CA ALA A 347 -17.81 -144.98 26.83
C ALA A 347 -17.78 -143.55 26.23
N GLU A 348 -18.53 -143.17 25.19
CA GLU A 348 -19.42 -143.90 24.27
C GLU A 348 -19.69 -143.07 22.99
N ALA A 349 -20.21 -143.76 21.96
CA ALA A 349 -20.74 -143.28 20.69
C ALA A 349 -21.46 -141.90 20.68
N VAL A 350 -21.36 -141.16 19.55
CA VAL A 350 -22.47 -140.51 18.77
C VAL A 350 -21.93 -139.47 17.76
N LEU A 351 -22.19 -139.70 16.47
CA LEU A 351 -22.35 -138.73 15.35
C LEU A 351 -21.13 -138.08 14.66
N ALA A 352 -20.57 -138.84 13.73
CA ALA A 352 -19.79 -138.37 12.58
C ALA A 352 -20.68 -137.81 11.44
N PHE A 353 -21.38 -136.69 11.67
CA PHE A 353 -22.23 -136.04 10.64
C PHE A 353 -22.03 -134.51 10.51
N GLY A 354 -20.86 -133.99 10.92
CA GLY A 354 -20.64 -132.54 11.11
C GLY A 354 -19.38 -131.92 10.46
N ARG A 355 -18.81 -132.52 9.40
CA ARG A 355 -17.58 -132.00 8.75
C ARG A 355 -17.69 -131.63 7.26
N ALA A 356 -18.91 -131.54 6.72
CA ALA A 356 -19.17 -131.02 5.37
C ALA A 356 -19.75 -129.58 5.35
N TYR A 357 -20.15 -129.02 6.50
CA TYR A 357 -20.77 -127.69 6.58
C TYR A 357 -19.82 -126.55 7.01
N ALA A 358 -18.64 -126.85 7.58
CA ALA A 358 -17.72 -125.82 8.09
C ALA A 358 -16.77 -125.21 7.02
N ALA A 359 -16.50 -125.92 5.92
CA ALA A 359 -15.70 -125.38 4.80
C ALA A 359 -16.49 -124.41 3.91
N GLY A 360 -17.81 -124.57 3.82
CA GLY A 360 -18.69 -123.63 3.10
C GLY A 360 -18.83 -122.28 3.80
N VAL A 361 -18.87 -122.27 5.14
CA VAL A 361 -19.05 -121.05 5.95
C VAL A 361 -17.82 -120.13 5.87
N LEU A 362 -16.61 -120.68 5.82
CA LEU A 362 -15.37 -119.89 5.71
C LEU A 362 -15.21 -119.24 4.32
N TRP A 363 -15.64 -119.93 3.25
CA TRP A 363 -15.66 -119.37 1.89
C TRP A 363 -16.69 -118.24 1.76
N VAL A 364 -17.86 -118.38 2.40
CA VAL A 364 -18.89 -117.33 2.43
C VAL A 364 -18.42 -116.09 3.19
N LEU A 365 -17.67 -116.24 4.28
CA LEU A 365 -17.12 -115.12 5.05
C LEU A 365 -16.00 -114.38 4.30
N ASP A 366 -15.07 -115.09 3.66
CA ASP A 366 -14.01 -114.45 2.85
C ASP A 366 -14.59 -113.79 1.58
N PHE A 367 -15.59 -114.41 0.96
CA PHE A 367 -16.33 -113.82 -0.16
C PHE A 367 -17.10 -112.56 0.27
N ALA A 368 -17.75 -112.58 1.44
CA ALA A 368 -18.44 -111.42 2.00
C ALA A 368 -17.48 -110.27 2.34
N PHE A 369 -16.27 -110.56 2.87
CA PHE A 369 -15.24 -109.55 3.16
C PHE A 369 -14.70 -108.89 1.88
N ARG A 370 -14.37 -109.68 0.85
CA ARG A 370 -13.96 -109.15 -0.46
C ARG A 370 -15.04 -108.32 -1.13
N MET A 371 -16.32 -108.71 -0.97
CA MET A 371 -17.45 -107.93 -1.49
C MET A 371 -17.65 -106.63 -0.73
N ARG A 372 -17.44 -106.61 0.60
CA ARG A 372 -17.52 -105.39 1.42
C ARG A 372 -16.40 -104.39 1.08
N LYS A 373 -15.15 -104.85 0.98
CA LYS A 373 -14.02 -104.00 0.57
C LYS A 373 -14.21 -103.40 -0.84
N LYS A 374 -14.74 -104.19 -1.79
CA LYS A 374 -15.11 -103.68 -3.13
C LYS A 374 -16.23 -102.64 -3.12
N LEU A 375 -17.09 -102.64 -2.10
CA LEU A 375 -18.14 -101.61 -1.94
C LEU A 375 -17.57 -100.35 -1.29
N GLU A 376 -16.72 -100.50 -0.27
CA GLU A 376 -15.99 -99.40 0.36
C GLU A 376 -15.07 -98.67 -0.64
N ASP A 377 -14.26 -99.40 -1.41
CA ASP A 377 -13.40 -98.83 -2.48
C ASP A 377 -14.25 -98.09 -3.54
N LYS A 378 -15.47 -98.57 -3.84
CA LYS A 378 -16.41 -97.89 -4.75
C LYS A 378 -17.02 -96.64 -4.14
N GLU A 379 -17.31 -96.63 -2.85
CA GLU A 379 -17.82 -95.46 -2.13
C GLU A 379 -16.74 -94.39 -1.96
N GLU A 380 -15.50 -94.77 -1.65
CA GLU A 380 -14.37 -93.87 -1.60
C GLU A 380 -14.09 -93.21 -2.96
N MET A 381 -14.14 -93.98 -4.06
CA MET A 381 -14.01 -93.44 -5.42
C MET A 381 -15.15 -92.47 -5.77
N LYS A 382 -16.39 -92.75 -5.35
CA LYS A 382 -17.52 -91.82 -5.51
C LYS A 382 -17.34 -90.56 -4.68
N ASN A 383 -16.89 -90.68 -3.44
CA ASN A 383 -16.67 -89.55 -2.54
C ASN A 383 -15.51 -88.66 -3.04
N ALA A 384 -14.41 -89.25 -3.51
CA ALA A 384 -13.30 -88.52 -4.13
C ALA A 384 -13.74 -87.75 -5.39
N TYR A 385 -14.58 -88.36 -6.22
CA TYR A 385 -15.18 -87.70 -7.38
C TYR A 385 -16.07 -86.51 -6.96
N LEU A 386 -16.92 -86.67 -5.94
CA LEU A 386 -17.76 -85.60 -5.42
C LEU A 386 -16.93 -84.44 -4.83
N VAL A 387 -15.87 -84.74 -4.08
CA VAL A 387 -14.94 -83.72 -3.55
C VAL A 387 -14.22 -82.98 -4.68
N GLN A 388 -13.77 -83.71 -5.71
CA GLN A 388 -13.14 -83.09 -6.89
C GLN A 388 -14.12 -82.17 -7.65
N MET A 389 -15.38 -82.56 -7.77
CA MET A 389 -16.41 -81.73 -8.41
C MET A 389 -16.71 -80.47 -7.61
N ARG A 390 -16.86 -80.58 -6.27
CA ARG A 390 -17.04 -79.41 -5.40
C ARG A 390 -15.85 -78.44 -5.46
N ALA A 391 -14.62 -78.95 -5.41
CA ALA A 391 -13.42 -78.13 -5.54
C ALA A 391 -13.30 -77.45 -6.91
N LYS A 392 -13.82 -78.07 -7.98
CA LYS A 392 -13.91 -77.43 -9.32
C LYS A 392 -14.98 -76.33 -9.33
N GLU A 393 -16.14 -76.57 -8.73
CA GLU A 393 -17.21 -75.58 -8.63
C GLU A 393 -16.81 -74.35 -7.80
N GLU A 394 -16.15 -74.56 -6.66
CA GLU A 394 -15.63 -73.47 -5.81
C GLU A 394 -14.59 -72.63 -6.54
N LYS A 395 -13.67 -73.25 -7.29
CA LYS A 395 -12.70 -72.52 -8.14
C LYS A 395 -13.38 -71.70 -9.23
N MET A 396 -14.42 -72.24 -9.87
CA MET A 396 -15.18 -71.52 -10.89
C MET A 396 -15.99 -70.36 -10.31
N LEU A 397 -16.53 -70.50 -9.10
CA LEU A 397 -17.21 -69.42 -8.37
C LEU A 397 -16.22 -68.32 -7.99
N HIS A 398 -15.06 -68.68 -7.42
CA HIS A 398 -14.03 -67.72 -7.08
C HIS A 398 -13.52 -66.95 -8.31
N ALA A 399 -13.27 -67.65 -9.42
CA ALA A 399 -12.87 -67.01 -10.68
C ALA A 399 -13.95 -66.04 -11.21
N ARG A 400 -15.24 -66.40 -11.11
CA ARG A 400 -16.35 -65.50 -11.49
C ARG A 400 -16.46 -64.30 -10.57
N GLU A 401 -16.24 -64.46 -9.27
CA GLU A 401 -16.22 -63.35 -8.31
C GLU A 401 -15.04 -62.41 -8.56
N GLU A 402 -13.85 -62.94 -8.86
CA GLU A 402 -12.68 -62.16 -9.25
C GLU A 402 -12.89 -61.42 -10.57
N GLU A 403 -13.45 -62.08 -11.59
CA GLU A 403 -13.86 -61.43 -12.84
C GLU A 403 -14.91 -60.34 -12.62
N GLY A 404 -15.86 -60.58 -11.71
CA GLY A 404 -16.85 -59.59 -11.29
C GLY A 404 -16.20 -58.36 -10.67
N ARG A 405 -15.30 -58.55 -9.71
CA ARG A 405 -14.54 -57.45 -9.08
C ARG A 405 -13.69 -56.69 -10.09
N MET A 406 -12.98 -57.38 -10.98
CA MET A 406 -12.18 -56.74 -12.04
C MET A 406 -13.04 -55.91 -13.00
N ARG A 407 -14.23 -56.41 -13.38
CA ARG A 407 -15.17 -55.64 -14.22
C ARG A 407 -15.73 -54.42 -13.50
N GLU A 408 -16.10 -54.56 -12.23
CA GLU A 408 -16.56 -53.43 -11.42
C GLU A 408 -15.48 -52.36 -11.26
N GLU A 409 -14.23 -52.76 -11.02
CA GLU A 409 -13.08 -51.85 -10.95
C GLU A 409 -12.81 -51.15 -12.28
N LEU A 410 -12.90 -51.86 -13.40
CA LEU A 410 -12.76 -51.28 -14.74
C LEU A 410 -13.88 -50.27 -15.04
N LEU A 411 -15.13 -50.60 -14.73
CA LEU A 411 -16.26 -49.69 -14.91
C LEU A 411 -16.13 -48.44 -14.03
N LYS A 412 -15.64 -48.59 -12.79
CA LYS A 412 -15.34 -47.45 -11.91
C LYS A 412 -14.24 -46.56 -12.50
N LYS A 413 -13.15 -47.15 -13.02
CA LYS A 413 -12.08 -46.38 -13.69
C LYS A 413 -12.58 -45.61 -14.89
N PHE A 414 -13.37 -46.22 -15.78
CA PHE A 414 -13.94 -45.52 -16.93
C PHE A 414 -14.88 -44.38 -16.51
N ALA A 415 -15.69 -44.57 -15.47
CA ALA A 415 -16.55 -43.50 -14.96
C ALA A 415 -15.75 -42.35 -14.32
N GLU A 416 -14.63 -42.67 -13.65
CA GLU A 416 -13.71 -41.68 -13.10
C GLU A 416 -12.98 -40.90 -14.20
N ASP A 417 -12.49 -41.59 -15.23
CA ASP A 417 -11.83 -40.98 -16.39
C ASP A 417 -12.80 -40.08 -17.18
N ASP A 418 -14.01 -40.54 -17.48
CA ASP A 418 -15.05 -39.72 -18.15
C ASP A 418 -15.38 -38.45 -17.36
N ARG A 419 -15.46 -38.56 -16.02
CA ARG A 419 -15.70 -37.40 -15.14
C ARG A 419 -14.52 -36.43 -15.17
N LEU A 420 -13.29 -36.95 -15.16
CA LEU A 420 -12.07 -36.14 -15.24
C LEU A 420 -11.97 -35.44 -16.60
N GLU A 421 -12.29 -36.11 -17.69
CA GLU A 421 -12.33 -35.53 -19.03
C GLU A 421 -13.32 -34.38 -19.13
N GLN A 422 -14.55 -34.55 -18.61
CA GLN A 422 -15.56 -33.48 -18.58
C GLN A 422 -15.07 -32.25 -17.79
N LEU A 423 -14.47 -32.46 -16.62
CA LEU A 423 -13.91 -31.36 -15.80
C LEU A 423 -12.71 -30.69 -16.47
N ASN A 424 -11.86 -31.46 -17.15
CA ASN A 424 -10.70 -30.92 -17.87
C ASN A 424 -11.13 -30.12 -19.09
N GLU A 425 -12.12 -30.58 -19.84
CA GLU A 425 -12.70 -29.88 -20.99
C GLU A 425 -13.38 -28.57 -20.54
N GLN A 426 -14.15 -28.59 -19.45
CA GLN A 426 -14.73 -27.38 -18.88
C GLN A 426 -13.65 -26.39 -18.44
N LYS A 427 -12.59 -26.85 -17.76
CA LYS A 427 -11.45 -26.00 -17.37
C LYS A 427 -10.73 -25.40 -18.58
N ARG A 428 -10.56 -26.15 -19.66
CA ARG A 428 -9.97 -25.64 -20.92
C ARG A 428 -10.82 -24.53 -21.51
N ARG A 429 -12.14 -24.73 -21.59
CA ARG A 429 -13.09 -23.70 -22.08
C ARG A 429 -13.03 -22.43 -21.25
N MET A 430 -13.06 -22.55 -19.92
CA MET A 430 -12.96 -21.41 -19.02
C MET A 430 -11.64 -20.65 -19.19
N LYS A 431 -10.50 -21.34 -19.33
CA LYS A 431 -9.20 -20.70 -19.56
C LYS A 431 -9.14 -19.97 -20.90
N VAL A 432 -9.64 -20.60 -21.97
CA VAL A 432 -9.71 -19.96 -23.29
C VAL A 432 -10.59 -18.72 -23.26
N GLU A 433 -11.72 -18.79 -22.56
CA GLU A 433 -12.62 -17.64 -22.40
C GLU A 433 -11.97 -16.51 -21.57
N GLN A 434 -11.24 -16.85 -20.50
CA GLN A 434 -10.48 -15.88 -19.71
C GLN A 434 -9.41 -15.19 -20.57
N HIS A 435 -8.58 -15.95 -21.29
CA HIS A 435 -7.57 -15.39 -22.18
C HIS A 435 -8.19 -14.55 -23.30
N ARG A 436 -9.35 -14.95 -23.83
CA ARG A 436 -10.11 -14.17 -24.81
C ARG A 436 -10.57 -12.84 -24.22
N ARG A 437 -11.18 -12.84 -23.03
CA ARG A 437 -11.61 -11.62 -22.33
C ARG A 437 -10.44 -10.70 -22.02
N GLU A 438 -9.30 -11.27 -21.59
CA GLU A 438 -8.07 -10.50 -21.35
C GLU A 438 -7.52 -9.89 -22.65
N ALA A 439 -7.50 -10.64 -23.75
CA ALA A 439 -7.08 -10.13 -25.05
C ALA A 439 -8.02 -9.03 -25.56
N GLU A 440 -9.34 -9.18 -25.42
CA GLU A 440 -10.34 -8.17 -25.76
C GLU A 440 -10.12 -6.90 -24.93
N ARG A 441 -9.93 -7.02 -23.60
CA ARG A 441 -9.57 -5.88 -22.74
C ARG A 441 -8.29 -5.18 -23.16
N LEU A 442 -7.24 -5.92 -23.53
CA LEU A 442 -5.99 -5.32 -24.00
C LEU A 442 -6.15 -4.59 -25.34
N VAL A 443 -7.03 -5.08 -26.21
CA VAL A 443 -7.37 -4.41 -27.47
C VAL A 443 -8.19 -3.15 -27.20
N GLU A 444 -9.15 -3.19 -26.29
CA GLU A 444 -9.94 -2.02 -25.86
C GLU A 444 -9.04 -0.95 -25.22
N LEU A 445 -8.20 -1.32 -24.25
CA LEU A 445 -7.22 -0.42 -23.66
C LEU A 445 -6.30 0.21 -24.71
N ARG A 446 -5.84 -0.56 -25.71
CA ARG A 446 -5.03 -0.01 -26.79
C ARG A 446 -5.80 0.99 -27.65
N ARG A 447 -7.10 0.75 -27.90
CA ARG A 447 -7.96 1.70 -28.63
C ARG A 447 -8.18 2.97 -27.82
N GLU A 448 -8.49 2.85 -26.54
CA GLU A 448 -8.64 4.00 -25.63
C GLU A 448 -7.36 4.83 -25.57
N MET A 449 -6.19 4.20 -25.43
CA MET A 449 -4.91 4.89 -25.43
C MET A 449 -4.64 5.62 -26.76
N TYR A 450 -5.01 5.02 -27.90
CA TYR A 450 -4.87 5.64 -29.21
C TYR A 450 -5.87 6.80 -29.40
N GLU A 451 -7.10 6.66 -28.95
CA GLU A 451 -8.12 7.70 -28.99
C GLU A 451 -7.75 8.89 -28.10
N LEU A 452 -7.23 8.61 -26.90
CA LEU A 452 -6.71 9.61 -25.98
C LEU A 452 -5.53 10.36 -26.62
N ALA A 453 -4.55 9.64 -27.20
CA ALA A 453 -3.42 10.27 -27.88
C ALA A 453 -3.86 11.15 -29.06
N ARG A 454 -4.82 10.69 -29.87
CA ARG A 454 -5.41 11.51 -30.96
C ARG A 454 -6.21 12.70 -30.45
N ALA A 455 -6.89 12.56 -29.31
CA ALA A 455 -7.59 13.68 -28.68
C ALA A 455 -6.58 14.73 -28.19
N GLN A 456 -5.52 14.30 -27.51
CA GLN A 456 -4.41 15.16 -27.07
C GLN A 456 -3.76 15.88 -28.25
N GLU A 457 -3.43 15.18 -29.34
CA GLU A 457 -2.85 15.80 -30.53
C GLU A 457 -3.78 16.88 -31.14
N ARG A 458 -5.09 16.64 -31.18
CA ARG A 458 -6.07 17.64 -31.64
C ARG A 458 -6.15 18.84 -30.70
N GLU A 459 -6.17 18.60 -29.39
CA GLU A 459 -6.18 19.66 -28.38
C GLU A 459 -4.91 20.52 -28.44
N GLU A 460 -3.75 19.91 -28.66
CA GLU A 460 -2.48 20.62 -28.88
C GLU A 460 -2.54 21.47 -30.16
N GLN A 461 -3.03 20.93 -31.27
CA GLN A 461 -3.20 21.69 -32.51
C GLN A 461 -4.18 22.86 -32.35
N ASP A 462 -5.30 22.64 -31.67
CA ASP A 462 -6.28 23.68 -31.41
C ASP A 462 -5.74 24.74 -30.43
N ALA A 463 -4.93 24.35 -29.46
CA ALA A 463 -4.25 25.27 -28.55
C ALA A 463 -3.23 26.14 -29.30
N LEU A 464 -2.41 25.55 -30.17
CA LEU A 464 -1.47 26.27 -31.02
C LEU A 464 -2.19 27.28 -31.93
N ARG A 465 -3.30 26.87 -32.57
CA ARG A 465 -4.13 27.77 -33.38
C ARG A 465 -4.67 28.94 -32.56
N LYS A 466 -5.24 28.67 -31.38
CA LYS A 466 -5.75 29.71 -30.46
C LYS A 466 -4.64 30.67 -30.04
N ASP A 467 -3.43 30.18 -29.82
CA ASP A 467 -2.30 31.02 -29.44
C ASP A 467 -1.77 31.88 -30.60
N GLU A 468 -1.76 31.33 -31.83
CA GLU A 468 -1.50 32.13 -33.04
C GLU A 468 -2.56 33.21 -33.26
N ASP A 469 -3.84 32.88 -33.08
CA ASP A 469 -4.95 33.84 -33.21
C ASP A 469 -4.86 34.94 -32.15
N LYS A 470 -4.57 34.60 -30.88
CA LYS A 470 -4.32 35.59 -29.81
C LYS A 470 -3.15 36.50 -30.16
N ARG A 471 -2.05 35.95 -30.69
CA ARG A 471 -0.89 36.75 -31.12
C ARG A 471 -1.27 37.72 -32.23
N ARG A 472 -2.04 37.29 -33.22
CA ARG A 472 -2.54 38.16 -34.30
C ARG A 472 -3.42 39.29 -33.76
N LEU A 473 -4.36 38.99 -32.86
CA LEU A 473 -5.21 40.00 -32.23
C LEU A 473 -4.39 41.06 -31.47
N ILE A 474 -3.38 40.64 -30.69
CA ILE A 474 -2.49 41.57 -29.98
C ILE A 474 -1.72 42.47 -30.97
N ILE A 475 -1.25 41.90 -32.08
CA ILE A 475 -0.54 42.66 -33.12
C ILE A 475 -1.48 43.68 -33.78
N GLU A 476 -2.71 43.29 -34.13
CA GLU A 476 -3.71 44.18 -34.73
C GLU A 476 -4.14 45.31 -33.78
N ASP A 477 -4.34 45.01 -32.49
CA ASP A 477 -4.70 46.00 -31.48
C ASP A 477 -3.60 47.04 -31.27
N GLU A 478 -2.34 46.59 -31.18
CA GLU A 478 -1.18 47.48 -31.04
C GLU A 478 -0.91 48.30 -32.30
N ARG A 479 -1.11 47.70 -33.47
CA ARG A 479 -1.09 48.43 -34.74
C ARG A 479 -2.12 49.55 -34.76
N ARG A 480 -3.38 49.27 -34.40
CA ARG A 480 -4.45 50.27 -34.32
C ARG A 480 -4.17 51.34 -33.26
N ARG A 481 -3.49 50.98 -32.16
CA ARG A 481 -3.05 51.93 -31.14
C ARG A 481 -1.99 52.90 -31.68
N LEU A 482 -0.93 52.38 -32.30
CA LEU A 482 0.14 53.19 -32.89
C LEU A 482 -0.38 54.14 -33.97
N LEU A 483 -1.32 53.66 -34.80
CA LEU A 483 -1.97 54.51 -35.82
C LEU A 483 -2.84 55.60 -35.19
N ARG A 484 -3.55 55.33 -34.09
CA ARG A 484 -4.32 56.36 -33.37
C ARG A 484 -3.43 57.44 -32.77
N GLU A 485 -2.36 57.03 -32.07
CA GLU A 485 -1.47 57.95 -31.35
C GLU A 485 -0.62 58.81 -32.32
N HIS A 486 -0.03 58.20 -33.34
CA HIS A 486 0.92 58.91 -34.22
C HIS A 486 0.35 59.24 -35.60
N GLY A 487 -0.58 58.43 -36.11
CA GLY A 487 -1.11 58.60 -37.45
C GLY A 487 -1.95 59.87 -37.61
N GLN A 488 -2.62 60.35 -36.55
CA GLN A 488 -3.42 61.59 -36.62
C GLN A 488 -2.56 62.85 -36.79
N GLU A 489 -1.41 62.93 -36.14
CA GLU A 489 -0.51 64.08 -36.23
C GLU A 489 0.34 64.07 -37.51
N LEU A 490 0.55 62.89 -38.08
CA LEU A 490 1.46 62.65 -39.21
C LEU A 490 0.73 62.43 -40.53
N LYS A 491 -0.59 62.72 -40.61
CA LYS A 491 -1.46 62.50 -41.79
C LYS A 491 -0.84 62.95 -43.12
N LYS A 492 -0.12 64.07 -43.14
CA LYS A 492 0.49 64.66 -44.35
C LYS A 492 1.89 64.14 -44.68
N PHE A 493 2.54 63.41 -43.75
CA PHE A 493 3.95 63.00 -43.85
C PHE A 493 4.14 61.47 -43.83
N LEU A 494 3.05 60.69 -43.92
CA LEU A 494 3.10 59.23 -43.93
C LEU A 494 3.71 58.67 -45.24
N PRO A 495 4.69 57.76 -45.16
CA PRO A 495 5.21 57.04 -46.31
C PRO A 495 4.17 56.16 -46.99
N LYS A 496 4.41 55.84 -48.26
CA LYS A 496 3.58 54.90 -49.03
C LYS A 496 3.56 53.51 -48.35
N HIS A 497 2.42 52.82 -48.41
CA HIS A 497 2.19 51.49 -47.82
C HIS A 497 2.19 51.40 -46.29
N THR A 498 2.07 52.52 -45.58
CA THR A 498 1.95 52.50 -44.10
C THR A 498 0.59 51.96 -43.62
N LEU A 499 -0.42 51.93 -44.50
CA LEU A 499 -1.77 51.43 -44.23
C LEU A 499 -2.03 50.21 -45.11
N GLU A 500 -2.35 49.07 -44.51
CA GLU A 500 -2.58 47.82 -45.25
C GLU A 500 -4.07 47.44 -45.32
N SER A 501 -4.87 47.79 -44.30
CA SER A 501 -6.31 47.51 -44.28
C SER A 501 -7.13 48.75 -44.62
N MET A 502 -8.28 48.56 -45.27
CA MET A 502 -9.27 49.62 -45.49
C MET A 502 -9.80 50.19 -44.16
N GLU A 503 -9.80 49.39 -43.10
CA GLU A 503 -10.15 49.83 -41.75
C GLU A 503 -9.14 50.85 -41.19
N ASP A 504 -7.85 50.68 -41.48
CA ASP A 504 -6.81 51.62 -41.05
C ASP A 504 -6.96 52.98 -41.77
N TYR A 505 -7.38 52.95 -43.03
CA TYR A 505 -7.69 54.16 -43.80
C TYR A 505 -8.88 54.93 -43.21
N LYS A 506 -9.97 54.23 -42.88
CA LYS A 506 -11.15 54.82 -42.23
C LYS A 506 -10.79 55.44 -40.87
N LEU A 507 -9.93 54.77 -40.10
CA LEU A 507 -9.49 55.24 -38.79
C LEU A 507 -8.73 56.58 -38.83
N LEU A 508 -8.00 56.86 -39.92
CA LEU A 508 -7.15 58.06 -40.03
C LEU A 508 -7.78 59.21 -40.81
N PHE A 509 -8.51 58.90 -41.88
CA PHE A 509 -9.04 59.91 -42.82
C PHE A 509 -10.55 60.12 -42.71
N GLY A 510 -11.27 59.31 -41.93
CA GLY A 510 -12.73 59.37 -41.83
C GLY A 510 -13.44 58.67 -42.99
N GLU A 511 -14.78 58.57 -42.93
CA GLU A 511 -15.59 57.94 -43.99
C GLU A 511 -15.76 58.82 -45.24
N ASP A 512 -15.45 60.12 -45.12
CA ASP A 512 -15.70 61.12 -46.16
C ASP A 512 -14.43 61.51 -46.92
N MET A 513 -13.89 60.62 -47.77
CA MET A 513 -13.06 61.03 -48.91
C MET A 513 -13.13 60.04 -50.06
N ILE A 514 -13.48 60.56 -51.24
CA ILE A 514 -13.35 59.90 -52.54
C ILE A 514 -11.85 59.71 -52.82
N LEU A 515 -11.44 58.46 -53.07
CA LEU A 515 -10.07 58.07 -53.41
C LEU A 515 -9.55 58.90 -54.61
N PRO A 516 -8.39 59.58 -54.50
CA PRO A 516 -7.68 60.04 -55.69
C PRO A 516 -7.27 58.84 -56.55
N GLU A 517 -7.49 58.90 -57.87
CA GLU A 517 -7.24 57.82 -58.85
C GLU A 517 -5.79 57.27 -58.87
N HIS A 518 -4.88 57.85 -58.09
CA HIS A 518 -3.46 57.50 -58.04
C HIS A 518 -3.11 56.49 -56.93
N PHE A 519 -4.05 56.14 -56.05
CA PHE A 519 -3.93 55.03 -55.10
C PHE A 519 -4.58 53.76 -55.68
N SER A 520 -3.94 53.16 -56.69
CA SER A 520 -4.33 51.84 -57.18
C SER A 520 -4.06 50.78 -56.09
N PHE A 521 -5.07 50.48 -55.28
CA PHE A 521 -5.17 49.19 -54.60
C PHE A 521 -5.39 48.15 -55.69
N LYS A 522 -4.30 47.55 -56.21
CA LYS A 522 -4.41 46.39 -57.10
C LYS A 522 -5.29 45.33 -56.41
N HIS A 523 -6.48 45.15 -56.96
CA HIS A 523 -7.40 44.08 -56.60
C HIS A 523 -6.70 42.74 -56.74
N ASN A 524 -6.43 42.09 -55.61
CA ASN A 524 -6.36 40.64 -55.55
C ASN A 524 -6.83 40.18 -54.16
N TRP A 525 -8.10 40.43 -53.88
CA TRP A 525 -8.78 40.06 -52.63
C TRP A 525 -9.82 38.95 -52.82
N GLN A 526 -9.59 38.02 -53.75
CA GLN A 526 -10.47 36.86 -53.92
C GLN A 526 -9.79 35.49 -54.00
N ASN A 527 -8.46 35.36 -53.88
CA ASN A 527 -7.81 34.05 -53.87
C ASN A 527 -6.87 33.85 -52.67
N LYS A 528 -7.44 33.86 -51.47
CA LYS A 528 -6.89 33.11 -50.33
C LYS A 528 -8.01 32.27 -49.70
N ALA A 529 -8.67 31.46 -50.53
CA ALA A 529 -9.47 30.36 -50.03
C ALA A 529 -8.52 29.23 -49.63
N LEU A 530 -8.52 28.93 -48.32
CA LEU A 530 -8.25 27.66 -47.64
C LEU A 530 -6.90 26.94 -47.93
N PRO A 531 -6.15 26.52 -46.90
CA PRO A 531 -5.06 25.56 -47.08
C PRO A 531 -5.64 24.27 -47.67
N THR A 532 -5.16 23.88 -48.84
CA THR A 532 -5.44 22.57 -49.41
C THR A 532 -4.93 21.50 -48.45
N MET A 533 -5.86 20.74 -47.88
CA MET A 533 -5.57 19.48 -47.21
C MET A 533 -4.77 18.59 -48.17
N ARG A 534 -3.47 18.43 -47.93
CA ARG A 534 -2.72 17.28 -48.45
C ARG A 534 -3.12 16.07 -47.63
N CYS A 535 -4.15 15.39 -48.10
CA CYS A 535 -4.48 14.04 -47.65
C CYS A 535 -3.40 13.08 -48.18
N SER A 536 -2.54 12.60 -47.29
CA SER A 536 -1.65 11.47 -47.56
C SER A 536 -2.47 10.18 -47.57
N THR A 537 -3.02 9.81 -48.71
CA THR A 537 -3.61 8.49 -48.92
C THR A 537 -2.94 7.81 -50.11
N THR A 538 -2.00 6.91 -49.79
CA THR A 538 -1.77 5.70 -50.57
C THR A 538 -3.05 4.86 -50.55
N CYS A 539 -3.92 5.00 -51.55
CA CYS A 539 -4.94 4.00 -51.80
C CYS A 539 -5.23 3.89 -53.31
N LYS A 540 -5.11 2.67 -53.83
CA LYS A 540 -5.23 2.28 -55.24
C LYS A 540 -6.66 2.49 -55.75
N PRO A 541 -6.87 2.75 -57.06
CA PRO A 541 -8.21 2.79 -57.63
C PRO A 541 -8.68 1.36 -57.94
N MET A 542 -9.79 0.95 -57.33
CA MET A 542 -10.60 -0.19 -57.74
C MET A 542 -11.97 0.32 -58.19
N HIS A 543 -12.35 -0.14 -59.38
CA HIS A 543 -13.66 -0.13 -60.03
C HIS A 543 -14.91 0.19 -59.18
N CYS A 544 -15.78 1.05 -59.74
CA CYS A 544 -17.27 0.96 -59.78
C CYS A 544 -17.76 2.23 -60.51
N LEU A 545 -18.14 2.24 -61.79
CA LEU A 545 -19.39 1.71 -62.38
C LEU A 545 -20.65 1.93 -61.52
N LEU A 546 -21.56 2.76 -62.07
CA LEU A 546 -23.03 2.73 -62.04
C LEU A 546 -23.81 3.85 -61.34
N CYS A 547 -24.82 4.31 -62.10
CA CYS A 547 -26.06 5.05 -61.79
C CYS A 547 -25.90 6.55 -61.50
N ILE A 548 -26.30 7.48 -62.38
CA ILE A 548 -27.65 7.73 -62.95
C ILE A 548 -28.72 7.72 -61.84
N GLN A 549 -28.99 8.87 -61.23
CA GLN A 549 -30.18 9.70 -61.50
C GLN A 549 -30.05 11.06 -60.80
#